data_AF-A0A376TTF1-F1
#
_entry.id   AF-A0A376TTF1-F1
#
_cell.length_a   1.000
_cell.length_b   1.000
_cell.length_c   1.000
_cell.angle_alpha   90.00
_cell.angle_beta   90.00
_cell.angle_gamma   90.00
#
_symmetry.space_group_name_H-M   'P 1'
#
loop_
_entity.id
_entity.type
_entity.pdbx_description
1 polymer ?
#
loop_
_entity_poly.entity_id
_entity_poly.type
_entity_poly.pdbx_seq_one_letter_code
_entity_poly.pdbx_strand_id
1 'polypeptide(L)'
;MQRTGSFKIRGAFNKLSSLTDAEKRKGVVACSAGNHAQGVSLSCAMLGIDGKVVMPKGAPKSKVAATCDYSAEVVLHGDNFNDTIAKVSEIVEMEGRIFIPPYDDPKVIAGQGTIGLEIMEDLYDVDNVIVPIGGGGLIAGIAGGN
;
A
#
# COMPACT_ATOMS: atom_id res chain seq x y z
N MET A 1 6.24 -2.95 -16.78
CA MET A 1 6.19 -3.81 -15.56
C MET A 1 6.49 -2.93 -14.33
N GLN A 2 5.81 -3.12 -13.19
CA GLN A 2 5.90 -2.23 -12.01
C GLN A 2 7.14 -2.49 -11.13
N ARG A 3 7.67 -1.45 -10.48
CA ARG A 3 8.93 -1.49 -9.70
C ARG A 3 8.94 -2.49 -8.54
N THR A 4 7.83 -2.63 -7.82
CA THR A 4 7.69 -3.60 -6.72
C THR A 4 7.19 -4.97 -7.18
N GLY A 5 7.14 -5.21 -8.50
CA GLY A 5 6.59 -6.43 -9.08
C GLY A 5 5.06 -6.57 -8.92
N SER A 6 4.34 -5.51 -8.52
CA SER A 6 2.89 -5.54 -8.38
C SER A 6 2.24 -4.15 -8.54
N PHE A 7 0.92 -4.12 -8.72
CA PHE A 7 0.14 -2.88 -8.84
C PHE A 7 0.08 -2.05 -7.56
N LYS A 8 0.36 -2.63 -6.38
CA LYS A 8 0.11 -2.00 -5.08
C LYS A 8 0.84 -0.67 -4.88
N ILE A 9 1.95 -0.46 -5.60
CA ILE A 9 2.66 0.82 -5.61
C ILE A 9 1.78 1.99 -6.08
N ARG A 10 0.83 1.78 -7.00
CA ARG A 10 0.01 2.85 -7.56
C ARG A 10 -0.89 3.49 -6.50
N GLY A 11 -1.66 2.67 -5.78
CA GLY A 11 -2.49 3.16 -4.67
C GLY A 11 -1.67 3.66 -3.47
N ALA A 12 -0.58 2.98 -3.11
CA ALA A 12 0.28 3.44 -2.02
C ALA A 12 0.88 4.82 -2.33
N PHE A 13 1.47 4.97 -3.51
CA PHE A 13 2.08 6.23 -3.92
C PHE A 13 1.05 7.35 -4.03
N ASN A 14 -0.14 7.08 -4.59
CA ASN A 14 -1.20 8.07 -4.68
C ASN A 14 -1.66 8.56 -3.29
N LYS A 15 -1.88 7.62 -2.34
CA LYS A 15 -2.25 7.98 -0.96
C LYS A 15 -1.16 8.82 -0.29
N LEU A 16 0.09 8.36 -0.32
CA LEU A 16 1.20 9.05 0.34
C LEU A 16 1.49 10.42 -0.28
N SER A 17 1.38 10.54 -1.61
CA SER A 17 1.56 11.83 -2.31
C SER A 17 0.47 12.84 -1.95
N SER A 18 -0.75 12.36 -1.68
CA SER A 18 -1.89 13.19 -1.29
C SER A 18 -1.84 13.71 0.16
N LEU A 19 -0.93 13.19 0.98
CA LEU A 19 -0.74 13.68 2.35
C LEU A 19 -0.19 15.11 2.33
N THR A 20 -0.68 15.92 3.26
CA THR A 20 -0.13 17.25 3.54
C THR A 20 1.29 17.13 4.10
N ASP A 21 2.09 18.20 4.02
CA ASP A 21 3.44 18.18 4.60
C ASP A 21 3.42 17.97 6.11
N ALA A 22 2.37 18.42 6.80
CA ALA A 22 2.18 18.18 8.23
C ALA A 22 1.95 16.70 8.53
N GLU A 23 1.16 16.00 7.71
CA GLU A 23 0.96 14.55 7.83
C GLU A 23 2.22 13.76 7.46
N LYS A 24 2.91 14.15 6.38
CA LYS A 24 4.18 13.51 5.97
C LYS A 24 5.23 13.57 7.09
N ARG A 25 5.32 14.70 7.80
CA ARG A 25 6.23 14.86 8.95
C ARG A 25 5.93 13.95 10.13
N LYS A 26 4.68 13.48 10.30
CA LYS A 26 4.33 12.49 11.33
C LYS A 26 4.80 11.08 10.98
N GLY A 27 5.17 10.83 9.73
CA GLY A 27 5.45 9.50 9.21
C GLY A 27 4.19 8.66 9.03
N VAL A 28 4.37 7.47 8.46
CA VAL A 28 3.29 6.56 8.13
C VAL A 28 3.51 5.17 8.72
N VAL A 29 2.41 4.44 8.89
CA VAL A 29 2.43 3.03 9.29
C VAL A 29 1.46 2.22 8.43
N ALA A 30 1.84 0.99 8.07
CA ALA A 30 0.97 0.04 7.37
C ALA A 30 1.09 -1.36 8.00
N CYS A 31 0.15 -2.25 7.69
CA CYS A 31 0.26 -3.68 8.00
C CYS A 31 0.15 -4.52 6.73
N SER A 32 1.17 -5.30 6.42
CA SER A 32 1.16 -6.26 5.29
C SER A 32 2.43 -7.08 5.28
N ALA A 33 2.35 -8.37 4.97
CA ALA A 33 3.52 -9.23 4.75
C ALA A 33 3.91 -9.35 3.26
N GLY A 34 3.44 -8.46 2.39
CA GLY A 34 3.51 -8.68 0.94
C GLY A 34 3.56 -7.40 0.10
N ASN A 35 2.81 -7.39 -1.00
CA ASN A 35 2.92 -6.36 -2.04
C ASN A 35 2.56 -4.95 -1.55
N HIS A 36 1.65 -4.81 -0.59
CA HIS A 36 1.32 -3.51 0.00
C HIS A 36 2.48 -2.95 0.83
N ALA A 37 3.16 -3.80 1.61
CA ALA A 37 4.35 -3.40 2.37
C ALA A 37 5.44 -2.80 1.47
N GLN A 38 5.75 -3.50 0.38
CA GLN A 38 6.74 -3.04 -0.59
C GLN A 38 6.28 -1.78 -1.33
N GLY A 39 5.00 -1.68 -1.67
CA GLY A 39 4.41 -0.48 -2.27
C GLY A 39 4.53 0.74 -1.36
N VAL A 40 4.19 0.60 -0.08
CA VAL A 40 4.32 1.67 0.92
C VAL A 40 5.79 2.02 1.14
N SER A 41 6.65 1.02 1.33
CA SER A 41 8.08 1.23 1.58
C SER A 41 8.77 1.97 0.43
N LEU A 42 8.57 1.52 -0.82
CA LEU A 42 9.13 2.23 -1.98
C LEU A 42 8.55 3.65 -2.11
N SER A 43 7.26 3.85 -1.82
CA SER A 43 6.65 5.19 -1.85
C SER A 43 7.23 6.11 -0.79
N CYS A 44 7.52 5.59 0.41
CA CYS A 44 8.20 6.32 1.48
C CYS A 44 9.59 6.76 1.03
N ALA A 45 10.37 5.85 0.45
CA ALA A 45 11.70 6.15 -0.09
C ALA A 45 11.66 7.27 -1.15
N MET A 46 10.70 7.20 -2.08
CA MET A 46 10.55 8.18 -3.15
C MET A 46 10.12 9.56 -2.66
N LEU A 47 9.33 9.63 -1.59
CA LEU A 47 8.75 10.87 -1.07
C LEU A 47 9.49 11.44 0.14
N GLY A 48 10.52 10.74 0.65
CA GLY A 48 11.25 11.15 1.86
C GLY A 48 10.38 11.08 3.12
N ILE A 49 9.44 10.14 3.19
CA ILE A 49 8.53 9.97 4.33
C ILE A 49 9.06 8.85 5.23
N ASP A 50 9.08 9.09 6.53
CA ASP A 50 9.42 8.07 7.51
C ASP A 50 8.31 7.00 7.60
N GLY A 51 8.65 5.74 7.33
CA GLY A 51 7.67 4.66 7.13
C GLY A 51 7.92 3.45 8.01
N LYS A 52 6.84 2.93 8.62
CA LYS A 52 6.84 1.65 9.34
C LYS A 52 5.88 0.65 8.68
N VAL A 53 6.26 -0.63 8.67
CA VAL A 53 5.37 -1.73 8.26
C VAL A 53 5.34 -2.80 9.32
N VAL A 54 4.16 -3.07 9.86
CA VAL A 54 3.91 -4.19 10.75
C VAL A 54 3.68 -5.46 9.94
N MET A 55 4.41 -6.52 10.28
CA MET A 55 4.27 -7.85 9.67
C MET A 55 4.13 -8.91 10.77
N PRO A 56 3.43 -10.04 10.51
CA PRO A 56 3.43 -11.15 11.44
C PRO A 56 4.84 -11.74 11.57
N LYS A 57 5.16 -12.33 12.72
CA LYS A 57 6.47 -12.95 13.00
C LYS A 57 6.86 -14.03 11.99
N GLY A 58 5.87 -14.72 11.41
CA GLY A 58 6.05 -15.74 10.38
C GLY A 58 6.20 -15.19 8.95
N ALA A 59 6.29 -13.87 8.74
CA ALA A 59 6.44 -13.30 7.41
C ALA A 59 7.70 -13.85 6.69
N PRO A 60 7.61 -14.19 5.39
CA PRO A 60 8.77 -14.68 4.65
C PRO A 60 9.95 -13.70 4.71
N LYS A 61 11.14 -14.20 5.06
CA LYS A 61 12.35 -13.36 5.20
C LYS A 61 12.65 -12.52 3.97
N SER A 62 12.39 -13.03 2.77
CA SER A 62 12.56 -12.30 1.52
C SER A 62 11.61 -11.10 1.39
N LYS A 63 10.39 -11.17 1.92
CA LYS A 63 9.43 -10.06 1.93
C LYS A 63 9.79 -9.01 2.99
N VAL A 64 10.30 -9.44 4.14
CA VAL A 64 10.87 -8.54 5.16
C VAL A 64 12.05 -7.79 4.59
N ALA A 65 13.06 -8.50 4.06
CA ALA A 65 14.25 -7.91 3.47
C ALA A 65 13.92 -6.91 2.37
N ALA A 66 13.11 -7.31 1.38
CA ALA A 66 12.71 -6.41 0.29
C ALA A 66 11.93 -5.17 0.78
N THR A 67 11.24 -5.23 1.92
CA THR A 67 10.57 -4.05 2.49
C THR A 67 11.56 -3.13 3.18
N CYS A 68 12.51 -3.68 3.95
CA CYS A 68 13.59 -2.91 4.57
C CYS A 68 14.50 -2.25 3.51
N ASP A 69 14.83 -2.97 2.44
CA ASP A 69 15.74 -2.51 1.38
C ASP A 69 15.24 -1.25 0.66
N TYR A 70 13.92 -0.99 0.67
CA TYR A 70 13.36 0.22 0.08
C TYR A 70 13.51 1.43 1.01
N SER A 71 12.93 1.40 2.21
CA SER A 71 13.18 2.40 3.27
C SER A 71 12.47 2.11 4.58
N ALA A 72 11.33 1.42 4.56
CA ALA A 72 10.48 1.29 5.74
C ALA A 72 11.08 0.35 6.80
N GLU A 73 10.98 0.77 8.06
CA GLU A 73 11.26 -0.08 9.21
C GLU A 73 10.19 -1.19 9.30
N VAL A 74 10.63 -2.43 9.45
CA VAL A 74 9.72 -3.57 9.62
C VAL A 74 9.59 -3.93 11.10
N VAL A 75 8.35 -3.89 11.60
CA VAL A 75 7.99 -4.30 12.95
C VAL A 75 7.36 -5.69 12.90
N LEU A 76 8.09 -6.71 13.37
CA LEU A 76 7.57 -8.08 13.45
C LEU A 76 6.73 -8.26 14.72
N HIS A 77 5.41 -8.41 14.57
CA HIS A 77 4.50 -8.54 15.69
C HIS A 77 3.31 -9.45 15.35
N GLY A 78 2.90 -10.26 16.33
CA GLY A 78 1.73 -11.13 16.19
C GLY A 78 1.95 -12.36 15.31
N ASP A 79 0.97 -13.25 15.34
CA ASP A 79 0.96 -14.50 14.59
C ASP A 79 -0.06 -14.45 13.44
N ASN A 80 -1.05 -13.57 13.54
CA ASN A 80 -2.10 -13.39 12.54
C ASN A 80 -2.29 -11.89 12.18
N PHE A 81 -3.17 -11.64 11.21
CA PHE A 81 -3.43 -10.28 10.72
C PHE A 81 -4.06 -9.36 11.78
N ASN A 82 -4.95 -9.87 12.63
CA ASN A 82 -5.59 -9.05 13.67
C ASN A 82 -4.57 -8.54 14.69
N ASP A 83 -3.59 -9.37 15.05
CA ASP A 83 -2.50 -8.96 15.94
C ASP A 83 -1.68 -7.82 15.32
N THR A 84 -1.41 -7.89 14.00
CA THR A 84 -0.68 -6.83 13.31
C THR A 84 -1.48 -5.52 13.27
N ILE A 85 -2.80 -5.60 13.10
CA ILE A 85 -3.70 -4.43 13.13
C ILE A 85 -3.72 -3.82 14.53
N ALA A 86 -3.83 -4.63 15.58
CA ALA A 86 -3.76 -4.15 16.95
C ALA A 86 -2.44 -3.39 17.20
N LYS A 87 -1.32 -3.94 16.71
CA LYS A 87 -0.03 -3.26 16.82
C LYS A 87 0.07 -1.97 16.03
N VAL A 88 -0.54 -1.91 14.84
CA VAL A 88 -0.65 -0.66 14.08
C VAL A 88 -1.40 0.39 14.91
N SER A 89 -2.54 0.03 15.51
CA SER A 89 -3.32 0.96 16.34
C SER A 89 -2.51 1.51 17.51
N GLU A 90 -1.73 0.67 18.19
CA GLU A 90 -0.81 1.11 19.25
C GLU A 90 0.24 2.11 18.72
N ILE A 91 0.83 1.85 17.55
CA ILE A 91 1.84 2.74 16.95
C ILE A 91 1.19 4.07 16.55
N VAL A 92 -0.03 4.06 16.02
CA VAL A 92 -0.77 5.29 15.70
C VAL A 92 -1.01 6.10 16.97
N GLU A 93 -1.43 5.46 18.06
CA GLU A 93 -1.70 6.14 19.33
C GLU A 93 -0.43 6.71 19.97
N MET A 94 0.66 5.94 20.00
CA MET A 94 1.91 6.34 20.66
C MET A 94 2.76 7.31 19.85
N GLU A 95 2.80 7.15 18.52
CA GLU A 95 3.71 7.90 17.65
C GLU A 95 2.98 8.94 16.78
N GLY A 96 1.64 8.90 16.72
CA GLY A 96 0.84 9.83 15.91
C GLY A 96 0.95 9.63 14.40
N ARG A 97 1.46 8.46 13.95
CA ARG A 97 1.65 8.13 12.53
C ARG A 97 0.32 8.00 11.79
N ILE A 98 0.35 8.26 10.48
CA ILE A 98 -0.81 8.05 9.61
C ILE A 98 -0.87 6.59 9.16
N PHE A 99 -1.99 5.91 9.43
CA PHE A 99 -2.23 4.56 8.92
C PHE A 99 -2.52 4.57 7.41
N ILE A 100 -1.90 3.66 6.67
CA ILE A 100 -2.06 3.50 5.22
C ILE A 100 -2.76 2.17 4.92
N PRO A 101 -4.08 2.20 4.63
CA PRO A 101 -4.85 1.00 4.35
C PRO A 101 -4.36 0.26 3.10
N PRO A 102 -4.44 -1.08 3.07
CA PRO A 102 -4.05 -1.87 1.90
C PRO A 102 -5.03 -1.79 0.73
N TYR A 103 -6.27 -1.35 0.94
CA TYR A 103 -7.30 -1.26 -0.10
C TYR A 103 -8.45 -0.30 0.24
N ASP A 104 -8.91 -0.25 1.49
CA ASP A 104 -10.11 0.50 1.88
C ASP A 104 -9.80 1.98 2.15
N ASP A 105 -9.43 2.70 1.11
CA ASP A 105 -9.21 4.14 1.13
C ASP A 105 -9.44 4.72 -0.27
N PRO A 106 -10.21 5.83 -0.42
CA PRO A 106 -10.51 6.40 -1.73
C PRO A 106 -9.28 6.76 -2.57
N LYS A 107 -8.18 7.21 -1.96
CA LYS A 107 -6.93 7.53 -2.68
C LYS A 107 -6.19 6.25 -3.07
N VAL A 108 -6.20 5.22 -2.23
CA VAL A 108 -5.63 3.92 -2.60
C VAL A 108 -6.39 3.34 -3.79
N ILE A 109 -7.72 3.32 -3.74
CA ILE A 109 -8.61 2.84 -4.80
C ILE A 109 -8.36 3.61 -6.10
N ALA A 110 -8.39 4.94 -6.06
CA ALA A 110 -8.14 5.78 -7.23
C ALA A 110 -6.76 5.53 -7.84
N GLY A 111 -5.72 5.33 -7.01
CA GLY A 111 -4.39 4.99 -7.51
C GLY A 111 -4.38 3.64 -8.24
N GLN A 112 -5.07 2.62 -7.74
CA GLN A 112 -5.19 1.35 -8.48
C GLN A 112 -5.98 1.51 -9.79
N GLY A 113 -6.97 2.40 -9.80
CA GLY A 113 -7.81 2.69 -10.98
C GLY A 113 -7.07 3.26 -12.18
N THR A 114 -5.85 3.78 -11.99
CA THR A 114 -4.99 4.18 -13.12
C THR A 114 -4.72 3.04 -14.12
N ILE A 115 -4.84 1.78 -13.69
CA ILE A 115 -4.77 0.63 -14.61
C ILE A 115 -5.95 0.62 -15.60
N GLY A 116 -7.15 1.01 -15.17
CA GLY A 116 -8.30 1.10 -16.05
C GLY A 116 -8.11 2.16 -17.13
N LEU A 117 -7.51 3.31 -16.77
CA LEU A 117 -7.16 4.36 -17.73
C LEU A 117 -6.15 3.85 -18.77
N GLU A 118 -5.08 3.19 -18.33
CA GLU A 118 -4.08 2.58 -19.23
C GLU A 118 -4.72 1.54 -20.17
N ILE A 119 -5.64 0.71 -19.68
CA ILE A 119 -6.36 -0.26 -20.52
C ILE A 119 -7.19 0.46 -21.60
N MET A 120 -7.93 1.51 -21.23
CA MET A 120 -8.75 2.26 -22.19
C MET A 120 -7.93 3.05 -23.21
N GLU A 121 -6.74 3.52 -22.82
CA GLU A 121 -5.80 4.18 -23.72
C GLU A 121 -5.19 3.19 -24.73
N ASP A 122 -4.79 2.01 -24.26
CA ASP A 122 -4.14 0.99 -25.10
C ASP A 122 -5.14 0.14 -25.93
N LEU A 123 -6.36 -0.07 -25.42
CA LEU A 123 -7.41 -0.90 -26.02
C LEU A 123 -8.80 -0.32 -25.73
N TYR A 124 -9.16 0.74 -26.46
CA TYR A 124 -10.38 1.52 -26.23
C TYR A 124 -11.69 0.73 -26.44
N ASP A 125 -11.66 -0.36 -27.20
CA ASP A 125 -12.80 -1.20 -27.58
C ASP A 125 -12.87 -2.51 -26.79
N VAL A 126 -12.24 -2.56 -25.61
CA VAL A 126 -12.25 -3.74 -24.75
C VAL A 126 -13.67 -4.13 -24.30
N ASP A 127 -14.10 -5.35 -24.61
CA ASP A 127 -15.40 -5.87 -24.16
C ASP A 127 -15.40 -6.31 -22.70
N ASN A 128 -14.30 -6.93 -22.24
CA ASN A 128 -14.23 -7.57 -20.92
C ASN A 128 -12.84 -7.43 -20.29
N VAL A 129 -12.82 -7.12 -18.99
CA VAL A 129 -11.59 -7.07 -18.18
C VAL A 129 -11.74 -8.01 -16.98
N ILE A 130 -10.84 -8.99 -16.88
CA ILE A 130 -10.81 -9.94 -15.75
C ILE A 130 -9.89 -9.39 -14.66
N VAL A 131 -10.43 -9.16 -13.46
CA VAL A 131 -9.69 -8.54 -12.35
C VAL A 131 -9.66 -9.47 -11.13
N PRO A 132 -8.49 -9.78 -10.53
CA PRO A 132 -8.41 -10.57 -9.31
C PRO A 132 -8.94 -9.78 -8.10
N ILE A 133 -9.69 -10.45 -7.23
CA ILE A 133 -10.35 -9.83 -6.07
C ILE A 133 -9.76 -10.37 -4.77
N GLY A 134 -9.17 -9.48 -3.98
CA GLY A 134 -8.88 -9.67 -2.55
C GLY A 134 -9.81 -8.77 -1.73
N GLY A 135 -9.27 -7.69 -1.14
CA GLY A 135 -10.06 -6.66 -0.45
C GLY A 135 -10.78 -5.65 -1.36
N GLY A 136 -11.03 -5.97 -2.63
CA GLY A 136 -11.84 -5.13 -3.54
C GLY A 136 -11.20 -3.86 -4.12
N GLY A 137 -10.15 -3.29 -3.53
CA GLY A 137 -9.63 -1.98 -3.97
C GLY A 137 -9.12 -1.89 -5.43
N LEU A 138 -8.65 -3.00 -6.02
CA LEU A 138 -8.25 -3.02 -7.44
C LEU A 138 -9.45 -2.95 -8.37
N ILE A 139 -10.43 -3.85 -8.19
CA ILE A 139 -11.63 -3.88 -9.03
C ILE A 139 -12.48 -2.62 -8.84
N ALA A 140 -12.57 -2.10 -7.61
CA ALA A 140 -13.26 -0.83 -7.35
C ALA A 140 -12.59 0.33 -8.09
N GLY A 141 -11.26 0.37 -8.16
CA GLY A 141 -10.53 1.40 -8.89
C GLY A 141 -10.72 1.30 -10.39
N ILE A 142 -10.62 0.09 -10.96
CA ILE A 142 -10.79 -0.14 -12.41
C ILE A 142 -12.24 0.13 -12.84
N ALA A 143 -13.22 -0.36 -12.08
CA ALA A 143 -14.64 -0.18 -12.39
C ALA A 143 -15.14 1.25 -12.14
N GLY A 144 -14.49 2.01 -11.25
CA GLY A 144 -14.76 3.43 -11.03
C GLY A 144 -14.12 4.35 -12.08
N GLY A 145 -13.47 3.81 -13.11
CA GLY A 145 -13.01 4.56 -14.26
C GLY A 145 -14.23 5.05 -15.06
N ASN A 146 -14.65 6.28 -14.74
CA ASN A 146 -15.90 6.99 -15.05
C ASN A 146 -17.08 6.69 -14.12
#